data_AF-A0A9D8WJN1-F1
#
_entry.id   AF-A0A9D8WJN1-F1
#
_cell.length_a   1.000
_cell.length_b   1.000
_cell.length_c   1.000
_cell.angle_alpha   90.00
_cell.angle_beta   90.00
_cell.angle_gamma   90.00
#
_symmetry.space_group_name_H-M   'P 1'
#
loop_
_entity.id
_entity.type
_entity.pdbx_description
1 polymer ?
#
loop_
_entity_poly.entity_id
_entity_poly.type
_entity_poly.pdbx_seq_one_letter_code
_entity_poly.pdbx_strand_id
1 'polypeptide(L)'
;MTDHGFAGVTEMTLANGRRADVAAIGPGGEITIVEIKSSVADFRSDQKWPEYRPFCDRFYFAVGHEFPQDLIPDDTGLIIADAFGGAILREPECEKLVAARRKAVTLRFARLAATRLYQPVIA
;
A
#
# COMPACT_ATOMS: atom_id res chain seq x y z
N MET A 1 -1.69 10.47 -0.38
CA MET A 1 -0.34 10.03 -0.83
C MET A 1 0.22 10.91 -1.93
N THR A 2 -0.51 11.20 -3.01
CA THR A 2 -0.03 12.05 -4.12
C THR A 2 0.43 13.44 -3.68
N ASP A 3 -0.31 14.08 -2.77
CA ASP A 3 0.06 15.39 -2.21
C ASP A 3 1.36 15.36 -1.39
N HIS A 4 1.83 14.16 -1.03
CA HIS A 4 3.12 13.93 -0.37
C HIS A 4 4.23 13.51 -1.36
N GLY A 5 4.00 13.65 -2.67
CA GLY A 5 4.97 13.32 -3.71
C GLY A 5 5.08 11.84 -4.07
N PHE A 6 4.15 11.01 -3.62
CA PHE A 6 4.11 9.58 -3.96
C PHE A 6 3.31 9.32 -5.24
N ALA A 7 3.77 8.40 -6.06
CA ALA A 7 3.01 7.85 -7.19
C ALA A 7 2.53 6.43 -6.87
N GLY A 8 1.26 6.10 -7.18
CA GLY A 8 0.64 4.84 -6.79
C GLY A 8 0.17 3.96 -7.95
N VAL A 9 0.09 2.66 -7.70
CA VAL A 9 -0.70 1.69 -8.48
C VAL A 9 -1.60 0.89 -7.54
N THR A 10 -2.76 0.50 -8.01
CA THR A 10 -3.69 -0.36 -7.27
C THR A 10 -3.44 -1.85 -7.55
N GLU A 11 -3.91 -2.77 -6.71
CA GLU A 11 -3.95 -4.21 -6.96
C GLU A 11 -2.61 -4.81 -7.47
N MET A 12 -1.49 -4.49 -6.79
CA MET A 12 -0.17 -4.98 -7.20
C MET A 12 0.13 -6.34 -6.59
N THR A 13 0.28 -7.37 -7.42
CA THR A 13 0.74 -8.69 -6.96
C THR A 13 2.20 -8.63 -6.48
N LEU A 14 2.48 -9.13 -5.28
CA LEU A 14 3.80 -9.20 -4.66
C LEU A 14 4.50 -10.52 -5.02
N ALA A 15 5.79 -10.66 -4.66
CA ALA A 15 6.56 -11.85 -5.04
C ALA A 15 6.07 -13.14 -4.35
N ASN A 16 5.38 -13.02 -3.21
CA ASN A 16 4.77 -14.13 -2.49
C ASN A 16 3.35 -14.47 -2.99
N GLY A 17 2.87 -13.84 -4.08
CA GLY A 17 1.54 -14.07 -4.62
C GLY A 17 0.40 -13.34 -3.89
N ARG A 18 0.69 -12.60 -2.81
CA ARG A 18 -0.27 -11.65 -2.21
C ARG A 18 -0.52 -10.50 -3.17
N ARG A 19 -1.63 -9.79 -3.00
CA ARG A 19 -1.97 -8.62 -3.81
C ARG A 19 -2.19 -7.45 -2.87
N ALA A 20 -1.36 -6.43 -3.02
CA ALA A 20 -1.49 -5.18 -2.28
C ALA A 20 -2.58 -4.32 -2.91
N ASP A 21 -3.50 -3.80 -2.11
CA ASP A 21 -4.58 -2.93 -2.61
C ASP A 21 -4.00 -1.67 -3.25
N VAL A 22 -3.03 -1.04 -2.59
CA VAL A 22 -2.24 0.07 -3.15
C VAL A 22 -0.76 -0.14 -2.82
N ALA A 23 0.07 0.00 -3.85
CA ALA A 23 1.50 0.20 -3.69
C ALA A 23 1.85 1.61 -4.18
N ALA A 24 2.74 2.30 -3.48
CA ALA A 24 3.19 3.63 -3.83
C ALA A 24 4.71 3.75 -3.77
N ILE A 25 5.27 4.56 -4.67
CA ILE A 25 6.70 4.89 -4.72
C ILE A 25 6.89 6.39 -4.43
N GLY A 26 7.75 6.70 -3.47
CA GLY A 26 8.16 8.05 -3.12
C GLY A 26 9.30 8.57 -4.01
N PRO A 27 9.64 9.87 -3.92
CA PRO A 27 10.66 10.49 -4.76
C PRO A 27 12.08 9.94 -4.50
N GLY A 28 12.35 9.41 -3.31
CA GLY A 28 13.59 8.73 -2.95
C GLY A 28 13.60 7.23 -3.28
N GLY A 29 12.52 6.71 -3.89
CA GLY A 29 12.33 5.29 -4.15
C GLY A 29 11.85 4.50 -2.93
N GLU A 30 11.31 5.17 -1.91
CA GLU A 30 10.61 4.54 -0.79
C GLU A 30 9.36 3.83 -1.31
N ILE A 31 9.14 2.60 -0.85
CA ILE A 31 7.98 1.80 -1.19
C ILE A 31 7.02 1.82 -0.02
N THR A 32 5.77 2.18 -0.27
CA THR A 32 4.69 2.10 0.70
C THR A 32 3.63 1.12 0.21
N ILE A 33 3.10 0.30 1.10
CA ILE A 33 1.90 -0.50 0.85
C ILE A 33 0.77 0.04 1.73
N VAL A 34 -0.41 0.18 1.15
CA VAL A 34 -1.64 0.54 1.86
C VAL A 34 -2.68 -0.54 1.60
N GLU A 35 -3.19 -1.14 2.67
CA GLU A 35 -4.30 -2.09 2.65
C GLU A 35 -5.58 -1.39 3.08
N ILE A 36 -6.62 -1.46 2.24
CA ILE A 36 -7.89 -0.78 2.46
C ILE A 36 -8.82 -1.76 3.17
N LYS A 37 -9.34 -1.39 4.34
CA LYS A 37 -10.33 -2.21 5.06
C LYS A 37 -11.67 -1.50 5.11
N SER A 38 -12.64 -2.09 4.44
CA SER A 38 -14.00 -1.57 4.31
C SER A 38 -14.84 -1.73 5.57
N SER A 39 -14.48 -2.68 6.43
CA SER A 39 -15.21 -2.99 7.67
C SER A 39 -14.33 -3.72 8.69
N VAL A 40 -14.79 -3.77 9.95
CA VAL A 40 -14.12 -4.56 11.00
C VAL A 40 -14.06 -6.04 10.65
N ALA A 41 -15.07 -6.57 9.96
CA ALA A 41 -15.09 -7.97 9.53
C ALA A 41 -14.01 -8.26 8.47
N ASP A 42 -13.85 -7.36 7.50
CA ASP A 42 -12.80 -7.38 6.48
C ASP A 42 -11.41 -7.44 7.14
N PHE A 43 -11.13 -6.48 8.04
CA PHE A 43 -9.88 -6.47 8.82
C PHE A 43 -9.64 -7.76 9.61
N ARG A 44 -10.62 -8.26 10.35
CA ARG A 44 -10.48 -9.49 11.17
C ARG A 44 -10.25 -10.74 10.32
N SER A 45 -10.75 -10.75 9.08
CA SER A 45 -10.61 -11.87 8.16
C SER A 45 -9.24 -11.90 7.48
N ASP A 46 -8.62 -10.73 7.29
CA ASP A 46 -7.29 -10.63 6.73
C ASP A 46 -6.21 -10.84 7.80
N GLN A 47 -5.85 -12.10 8.02
CA GLN A 47 -4.78 -12.46 8.95
C GLN A 47 -3.39 -12.51 8.28
N LYS A 48 -3.33 -12.18 6.97
CA LYS A 48 -2.13 -12.35 6.14
C LYS A 48 -1.42 -11.04 5.85
N TRP A 49 -2.00 -9.91 6.23
CA TRP A 49 -1.38 -8.59 6.12
C TRP A 49 0.09 -8.51 6.62
N PRO A 50 0.56 -9.27 7.64
CA PRO A 50 1.97 -9.19 8.03
C PRO A 50 2.92 -9.68 6.93
N GLU A 51 2.45 -10.52 6.01
CA GLU A 51 3.24 -11.04 4.89
C GLU A 51 3.57 -9.95 3.83
N TYR A 52 3.01 -8.75 3.96
CA TYR A 52 3.21 -7.63 3.04
C TYR A 52 4.41 -6.78 3.47
N ARG A 53 4.72 -6.74 4.78
CA ARG A 53 5.83 -5.96 5.35
C ARG A 53 7.18 -6.18 4.67
N PRO A 54 7.57 -7.42 4.28
CA PRO A 54 8.84 -7.63 3.57
C PRO A 54 8.92 -7.01 2.16
N PHE A 55 7.89 -6.29 1.70
CA PHE A 55 7.80 -5.70 0.37
C PHE A 55 7.60 -4.18 0.38
N CYS A 56 7.62 -3.52 1.54
CA CYS A 56 7.53 -2.07 1.67
C CYS A 56 8.47 -1.54 2.76
N ASP A 57 8.81 -0.26 2.69
CA ASP A 57 9.44 0.48 3.79
C ASP A 57 8.43 0.93 4.85
N ARG A 58 7.19 1.16 4.42
CA ARG A 58 6.08 1.57 5.29
C ARG A 58 4.81 0.82 4.90
N PHE A 59 4.08 0.37 5.91
CA PHE A 59 2.80 -0.31 5.75
C PHE A 59 1.71 0.47 6.45
N TYR A 60 0.62 0.75 5.74
CA TYR A 60 -0.56 1.44 6.29
C TYR A 60 -1.80 0.58 6.13
N PHE A 61 -2.71 0.71 7.08
CA PHE A 61 -4.12 0.48 6.81
C PHE A 61 -4.81 1.78 6.42
N ALA A 62 -5.72 1.71 5.45
CA ALA A 62 -6.66 2.78 5.15
C ALA A 62 -8.08 2.31 5.51
N VAL A 63 -8.77 3.10 6.32
CA VAL A 63 -10.11 2.77 6.83
C VAL A 63 -11.04 3.99 6.79
N GLY A 64 -12.34 3.74 6.87
CA GLY A 64 -13.35 4.80 6.98
C GLY A 64 -13.32 5.51 8.34
N HIS A 65 -13.91 6.71 8.41
CA HIS A 65 -13.94 7.54 9.62
C HIS A 65 -14.54 6.84 10.86
N GLU A 66 -15.57 6.03 10.67
CA GLU A 66 -16.27 5.31 11.74
C GLU A 66 -15.57 3.99 12.16
N PHE A 67 -14.46 3.63 11.52
CA PHE A 67 -13.74 2.41 11.85
C PHE A 67 -13.08 2.53 13.25
N PRO A 68 -13.25 1.55 14.15
CA PRO A 68 -12.61 1.58 15.47
C PRO A 68 -11.09 1.54 15.36
N GLN A 69 -10.43 2.68 15.56
CA GLN A 69 -9.00 2.87 15.31
C GLN A 69 -8.13 2.01 16.24
N ASP A 70 -8.59 1.74 17.46
CA ASP A 70 -7.90 0.89 18.45
C ASP A 70 -7.76 -0.58 18.00
N LEU A 71 -8.46 -0.99 16.94
CA LEU A 71 -8.25 -2.31 16.34
C LEU A 71 -7.00 -2.37 15.45
N ILE A 72 -6.51 -1.22 14.97
CA ILE A 72 -5.40 -1.16 14.04
C ILE A 72 -4.07 -1.21 14.81
N PRO A 73 -3.18 -2.17 14.55
CA PRO A 73 -1.92 -2.32 15.28
C PRO A 73 -1.08 -1.04 15.30
N ASP A 74 -0.57 -0.66 16.47
CA ASP A 74 0.14 0.61 16.69
C ASP A 74 1.45 0.73 15.89
N ASP A 75 2.04 -0.41 15.53
CA ASP A 75 3.23 -0.52 14.68
C ASP A 75 2.92 -0.40 13.17
N THR A 76 1.67 -0.14 12.81
CA THR A 76 1.24 0.14 11.43
C THR A 76 0.80 1.59 11.28
N GLY A 77 0.94 2.10 10.06
CA GLY A 77 0.41 3.39 9.68
C GLY A 77 -1.10 3.36 9.58
N LEU A 78 -1.74 4.50 9.85
CA LEU A 78 -3.18 4.63 9.76
C LEU A 78 -3.55 5.81 8.88
N ILE A 79 -4.34 5.53 7.86
CA ILE A 79 -4.98 6.51 6.99
C ILE A 79 -6.49 6.45 7.23
N ILE A 80 -7.09 7.60 7.48
CA ILE A 80 -8.55 7.75 7.42
C ILE A 80 -8.90 8.27 6.04
N ALA A 81 -9.72 7.54 5.30
CA ALA A 81 -10.06 7.87 3.92
C ALA A 81 -11.55 7.66 3.62
N ASP A 82 -12.03 8.40 2.62
CA ASP A 82 -13.34 8.27 2.01
C ASP A 82 -13.21 8.28 0.47
N ALA A 83 -14.32 8.50 -0.24
CA ALA A 83 -14.34 8.54 -1.70
C ALA A 83 -13.64 9.77 -2.31
N PHE A 84 -13.39 10.82 -1.52
CA PHE A 84 -12.83 12.09 -1.98
C PHE A 84 -11.34 12.22 -1.66
N GLY A 85 -10.88 11.61 -0.57
CA GLY A 85 -9.48 11.65 -0.21
C GLY A 85 -9.19 10.91 1.09
N GLY A 86 -8.04 11.24 1.70
CA GLY A 86 -7.68 10.69 2.99
C GLY A 86 -6.53 11.43 3.65
N ALA A 87 -6.44 11.29 4.97
CA ALA A 87 -5.42 11.88 5.81
C ALA A 87 -4.64 10.79 6.55
N ILE A 88 -3.32 10.94 6.59
CA ILE A 88 -2.46 10.11 7.45
C ILE A 88 -2.66 10.58 8.88
N LEU A 89 -3.18 9.69 9.73
CA LEU A 89 -3.40 9.94 11.15
C LEU A 89 -2.23 9.43 12.00
N ARG A 90 -1.59 8.34 11.56
CA ARG A 90 -0.42 7.74 12.22
C ARG A 90 0.60 7.30 11.19
N GLU A 91 1.85 7.71 11.40
CA GLU A 91 3.00 7.26 10.62
C GLU A 91 3.57 5.97 11.22
N PRO A 92 3.87 4.92 10.43
CA PRO A 92 4.59 3.75 10.90
C PRO A 92 6.08 4.03 11.02
N GLU A 93 6.78 3.18 11.76
CA GLU A 93 8.24 3.10 11.64
C GLU A 93 8.65 2.72 10.21
N CYS A 94 9.80 3.23 9.78
CA CYS A 94 10.35 2.98 8.45
C CYS A 94 11.31 1.78 8.50
N GLU A 95 10.82 0.62 8.09
CA GLU A 95 11.62 -0.61 7.97
C GLU A 95 12.23 -0.72 6.57
N LYS A 96 13.43 -0.14 6.39
CA LYS A 96 14.03 -0.05 5.05
C LYS A 96 14.20 -1.41 4.38
N LEU A 97 13.65 -1.52 3.17
CA LEU A 97 13.92 -2.66 2.29
C LEU A 97 15.41 -2.73 1.92
N VAL A 98 15.95 -3.96 2.00
CA VAL A 98 17.26 -4.27 1.44
C VAL A 98 17.30 -3.98 -0.07
N ALA A 99 18.46 -3.55 -0.57
CA ALA A 99 18.61 -3.04 -1.93
C ALA A 99 18.09 -3.99 -3.02
N ALA A 100 18.36 -5.30 -2.90
CA ALA A 100 17.88 -6.31 -3.84
C ALA A 100 16.35 -6.40 -3.87
N ARG A 101 15.69 -6.33 -2.71
CA ARG A 101 14.23 -6.37 -2.59
C ARG A 101 13.60 -5.10 -3.15
N ARG A 102 14.15 -3.93 -2.82
CA ARG A 102 13.72 -2.63 -3.36
C ARG A 102 13.75 -2.62 -4.89
N LYS A 103 14.86 -3.07 -5.48
CA LYS A 103 15.00 -3.18 -6.95
C LYS A 103 13.90 -4.07 -7.55
N ALA A 104 13.67 -5.25 -6.96
CA ALA A 104 12.67 -6.19 -7.46
C ALA A 104 11.23 -5.61 -7.38
N VAL A 105 10.86 -4.98 -6.26
CA VAL A 105 9.54 -4.37 -6.08
C VAL A 105 9.36 -3.18 -7.03
N THR A 106 10.36 -2.32 -7.15
CA THR A 106 10.35 -1.17 -8.06
C THR A 106 10.16 -1.60 -9.52
N LEU A 107 10.89 -2.63 -9.98
CA LEU A 107 10.72 -3.16 -11.33
C LEU A 107 9.31 -3.72 -11.55
N ARG A 108 8.74 -4.41 -10.56
CA ARG A 108 7.37 -4.92 -10.66
C ARG A 108 6.34 -3.79 -10.72
N PHE A 109 6.47 -2.79 -9.86
CA PHE A 109 5.65 -1.58 -9.87
C PHE A 109 5.70 -0.89 -11.24
N ALA A 110 6.91 -0.62 -11.74
CA ALA A 110 7.11 0.10 -13.01
C ALA A 110 6.50 -0.66 -14.20
N ARG A 111 6.68 -1.98 -14.26
CA ARG A 111 6.07 -2.82 -15.30
C ARG A 111 4.55 -2.80 -15.22
N LEU A 112 3.97 -2.93 -14.02
CA LEU A 112 2.52 -2.89 -13.84
C LEU A 112 1.94 -1.54 -14.26
N ALA A 113 2.55 -0.44 -13.82
CA ALA A 113 2.15 0.92 -14.20
C ALA A 113 2.22 1.10 -15.73
N ALA A 114 3.34 0.72 -16.36
CA ALA A 114 3.53 0.82 -17.80
C ALA A 114 2.53 -0.04 -18.58
N THR A 115 2.27 -1.28 -18.15
CA THR A 115 1.28 -2.16 -18.80
C THR A 115 -0.13 -1.58 -18.75
N ARG A 116 -0.52 -0.96 -17.64
CA ARG A 116 -1.85 -0.32 -17.51
C ARG A 116 -1.96 0.95 -18.33
N LEU A 117 -0.91 1.78 -18.35
CA LEU A 117 -0.87 2.98 -19.19
C LEU A 117 -0.89 2.62 -20.67
N TYR A 118 -0.17 1.57 -21.06
CA TYR A 118 -0.02 1.12 -22.44
C TYR A 118 -1.12 0.16 -22.88
N GLN A 119 -2.28 0.06 -22.21
CA GLN A 119 -3.37 -0.76 -22.75
C GLN A 119 -3.76 -0.23 -24.14
N PRO A 120 -3.43 -0.95 -25.24
CA PRO A 120 -3.75 -0.48 -26.56
C PRO A 120 -5.27 -0.59 -26.69
N VAL A 121 -5.93 0.47 -27.13
CA VAL A 121 -7.30 0.39 -27.63
C VAL A 121 -7.24 -0.45 -28.90
N ILE A 122 -7.34 -1.77 -28.76
CA ILE A 122 -7.77 -2.64 -29.83
C ILE A 122 -9.16 -3.11 -29.42
N ALA A 123 -10.15 -2.44 -30.01
CA ALA A 123 -11.51 -2.93 -30.13
C ALA A 123 -11.56 -4.18 -31.02
#